data_AF-A0A353VW22-F1
#
_entry.id   AF-A0A353VW22-F1
#
_cell.length_a   1.000
_cell.length_b   1.000
_cell.length_c   1.000
_cell.angle_alpha   90.00
_cell.angle_beta   90.00
_cell.angle_gamma   90.00
#
_symmetry.space_group_name_H-M   'P 1'
#
loop_
_entity.id
_entity.type
_entity.pdbx_description
1 polymer ?
#
loop_
_entity_poly.entity_id
_entity_poly.type
_entity_poly.pdbx_seq_one_letter_code
_entity_poly.pdbx_strand_id
1 'polypeptide(L)'
;YHAAVNHSGQPTVILAKTVKGYGMGEAGEGQNFTHQQKKMGEDALKHFRDRFSIPITDEEIKDAPFYKPDKDSEEIKYLKARREELGGYFFSKRKSPPKLEIPDIDIHKKLLEGTGDREISTTMAFVRILNGLLKDKKIGKHIVPIIPDEARTFGMEGMFRQYGIYSAVGQLYEPVDSEQVMYYREDIKGQILEEGINEAGGYSSWIAAATAWRNHNTYMIPFFVYYSMFGFQRIGDLAWASGDMRSRGFLIGGTAGRTTLAGEGLQHQDGHSHLFSSTIPNCVSYDPTFAYELAVIIQNGMHRMYSKDEDLFYYITVMNENYQHPEMPKNAEEGIIKGMYLLKKSDKSKVQIQLLGSGTILREVIAAA
;
A
#
# COMPACT_ATOMS: atom_id res chain seq x y z
N TYR A 1 -25.24 12.16 -16.37
CA TYR A 1 -24.97 11.72 -14.98
C TYR A 1 -26.12 10.90 -14.40
N HIS A 2 -27.38 11.40 -14.38
CA HIS A 2 -28.53 10.65 -13.85
C HIS A 2 -28.68 9.21 -14.41
N ALA A 3 -28.50 9.03 -15.71
CA ALA A 3 -28.51 7.68 -16.31
C ALA A 3 -27.38 6.78 -15.78
N ALA A 4 -26.19 7.34 -15.52
CA ALA A 4 -25.04 6.59 -15.03
C ALA A 4 -25.22 6.12 -13.58
N VAL A 5 -25.76 6.98 -12.70
CA VAL A 5 -25.96 6.61 -11.28
C VAL A 5 -27.09 5.59 -11.07
N ASN A 6 -28.03 5.48 -12.03
CA ASN A 6 -29.12 4.51 -12.00
C ASN A 6 -28.83 3.27 -12.85
N HIS A 7 -27.65 3.19 -13.48
CA HIS A 7 -27.23 2.02 -14.22
C HIS A 7 -26.75 0.93 -13.27
N SER A 8 -27.05 -0.34 -13.57
CA SER A 8 -26.65 -1.49 -12.75
C SER A 8 -26.05 -2.59 -13.62
N GLY A 9 -25.26 -3.47 -13.00
CA GLY A 9 -24.63 -4.62 -13.66
C GLY A 9 -23.26 -4.35 -14.31
N GLN A 10 -22.90 -3.11 -14.60
CA GLN A 10 -21.61 -2.76 -15.21
C GLN A 10 -21.19 -1.30 -14.98
N PRO A 11 -19.88 -0.97 -15.09
CA PRO A 11 -19.40 0.42 -15.04
C PRO A 11 -19.94 1.27 -16.18
N THR A 12 -20.03 2.60 -15.98
CA THR A 12 -20.46 3.56 -17.01
C THR A 12 -19.34 4.56 -17.31
N VAL A 13 -19.05 4.78 -18.60
CA VAL A 13 -18.18 5.87 -19.09
C VAL A 13 -19.03 7.01 -19.65
N ILE A 14 -18.74 8.24 -19.23
CA ILE A 14 -19.35 9.47 -19.78
C ILE A 14 -18.33 10.19 -20.66
N LEU A 15 -18.58 10.23 -21.97
CA LEU A 15 -17.76 10.97 -22.93
C LEU A 15 -18.26 12.42 -23.04
N ALA A 16 -17.67 13.31 -22.24
CA ALA A 16 -18.03 14.73 -22.23
C ALA A 16 -17.25 15.50 -23.31
N LYS A 17 -17.94 15.97 -24.35
CA LYS A 17 -17.36 16.87 -25.36
C LYS A 17 -17.26 18.29 -24.78
N THR A 18 -16.03 18.78 -24.64
CA THR A 18 -15.74 20.12 -24.11
C THR A 18 -14.82 20.90 -25.05
N VAL A 19 -14.59 22.18 -24.76
CA VAL A 19 -13.60 23.02 -25.45
C VAL A 19 -12.50 23.37 -24.47
N LYS A 20 -11.23 23.07 -24.81
CA LYS A 20 -10.07 23.44 -23.99
C LYS A 20 -9.99 24.97 -23.94
N GLY A 21 -9.94 25.54 -22.73
CA GLY A 21 -9.93 26.99 -22.55
C GLY A 21 -11.26 27.68 -22.89
N TYR A 22 -12.40 27.00 -22.75
CA TYR A 22 -13.73 27.57 -23.04
C TYR A 22 -13.94 28.93 -22.35
N GLY A 23 -14.33 29.94 -23.13
CA GLY A 23 -14.58 31.30 -22.65
C GLY A 23 -13.31 32.14 -22.44
N MET A 24 -12.13 31.64 -22.84
CA MET A 24 -10.87 32.39 -22.81
C MET A 24 -10.61 33.17 -24.11
N GLY A 25 -11.43 32.97 -25.15
CA GLY A 25 -11.24 33.65 -26.44
C GLY A 25 -9.85 33.39 -27.03
N GLU A 26 -9.23 34.43 -27.58
CA GLU A 26 -7.88 34.34 -28.18
C GLU A 26 -6.77 34.00 -27.18
N ALA A 27 -7.05 34.08 -25.87
CA ALA A 27 -6.08 33.74 -24.84
C ALA A 27 -5.89 32.22 -24.63
N GLY A 28 -6.65 31.37 -25.33
CA GLY A 28 -6.41 29.92 -25.31
C GLY A 28 -7.58 29.02 -25.70
N GLU A 29 -8.73 29.58 -26.10
CA GLU A 29 -9.90 28.79 -26.45
C GLU A 29 -9.68 28.00 -27.75
N GLY A 30 -9.75 26.67 -27.65
CA GLY A 30 -9.50 25.78 -28.79
C GLY A 30 -8.04 25.77 -29.27
N GLN A 31 -7.11 26.32 -28.48
CA GLN A 31 -5.71 26.46 -28.85
C GLN A 31 -4.78 25.53 -28.03
N ASN A 32 -3.67 25.14 -28.67
CA ASN A 32 -2.65 24.26 -28.10
C ASN A 32 -1.39 25.05 -27.68
N PHE A 33 -1.56 26.15 -26.95
CA PHE A 33 -0.44 26.87 -26.36
C PHE A 33 0.28 26.05 -25.27
N THR A 34 1.56 26.36 -25.04
CA THR A 34 2.34 25.75 -23.97
C THR A 34 1.82 26.21 -22.61
N HIS A 35 1.77 25.30 -21.62
CA HIS A 35 1.34 25.59 -20.23
C HIS A 35 2.24 26.62 -19.49
N GLN A 36 3.22 27.22 -20.16
CA GLN A 36 4.17 28.19 -19.60
C GLN A 36 3.70 29.65 -19.70
N GLN A 37 2.50 29.92 -20.25
CA GLN A 37 1.92 31.26 -20.28
C GLN A 37 1.47 31.66 -18.85
N LYS A 38 2.41 32.18 -18.06
CA LYS A 38 2.27 32.42 -16.62
C LYS A 38 1.27 33.51 -16.21
N LYS A 39 0.80 34.34 -17.13
CA LYS A 39 -0.12 35.45 -16.84
C LYS A 39 -1.12 35.62 -17.99
N MET A 40 -2.41 35.68 -17.67
CA MET A 40 -3.41 36.24 -18.58
C MET A 40 -3.22 37.76 -18.60
N GLY A 41 -3.21 38.37 -19.79
CA GLY A 41 -3.20 39.82 -19.93
C GLY A 41 -4.52 40.43 -19.44
N GLU A 42 -4.50 41.72 -19.09
CA GLU A 42 -5.68 42.44 -18.58
C GLU A 42 -6.87 42.38 -19.55
N ASP A 43 -6.63 42.49 -20.85
CA ASP A 43 -7.69 42.39 -21.87
C ASP A 43 -8.34 41.01 -21.91
N ALA A 44 -7.55 39.96 -21.68
CA ALA A 44 -8.08 38.59 -21.57
C ALA A 44 -8.91 38.40 -20.29
N LEU A 45 -8.52 39.04 -19.19
CA LEU A 45 -9.31 39.05 -17.95
C LEU A 45 -10.64 39.80 -18.17
N LYS A 46 -10.61 40.97 -18.81
CA LYS A 46 -11.83 41.74 -19.17
C LYS A 46 -12.76 40.91 -20.04
N HIS A 47 -12.23 40.29 -21.09
CA HIS A 47 -13.00 39.40 -21.95
C HIS A 47 -13.64 38.25 -21.16
N PHE A 48 -12.88 37.58 -20.29
CA PHE A 48 -13.40 36.49 -19.46
C PHE A 48 -14.50 36.97 -18.50
N ARG A 49 -14.25 38.09 -17.79
CA ARG A 49 -15.23 38.72 -16.91
C ARG A 49 -16.52 39.03 -17.67
N ASP A 50 -16.44 39.69 -18.81
CA ASP A 50 -17.59 40.09 -19.62
C ASP A 50 -18.35 38.86 -20.12
N ARG A 51 -17.61 37.84 -20.60
CA ARG A 51 -18.16 36.58 -21.13
C ARG A 51 -19.01 35.83 -20.10
N PHE A 52 -18.61 35.86 -18.84
CA PHE A 52 -19.29 35.19 -17.71
C PHE A 52 -20.05 36.16 -16.80
N SER A 53 -20.14 37.44 -17.18
CA SER A 53 -20.85 38.50 -16.47
C SER A 53 -20.45 38.61 -14.98
N ILE A 54 -19.15 38.53 -14.69
CA ILE A 54 -18.62 38.60 -13.34
C ILE A 54 -18.62 40.08 -12.88
N PRO A 55 -19.21 40.43 -11.72
CA PRO A 55 -19.38 41.81 -11.30
C PRO A 55 -18.09 42.36 -10.65
N ILE A 56 -17.04 42.53 -11.46
CA ILE A 56 -15.77 43.18 -11.12
C ILE A 56 -15.59 44.38 -12.04
N THR A 57 -15.24 45.55 -11.51
CA THR A 57 -15.06 46.75 -12.34
C THR A 57 -13.79 46.68 -13.19
N ASP A 58 -13.71 47.51 -14.24
CA ASP A 58 -12.48 47.65 -15.04
C ASP A 58 -11.28 48.14 -14.22
N GLU A 59 -11.51 48.91 -13.16
CA GLU A 59 -10.45 49.42 -12.30
C GLU A 59 -9.86 48.34 -11.39
N GLU A 60 -10.70 47.42 -10.93
CA GLU A 60 -10.31 46.33 -10.02
C GLU A 60 -9.70 45.14 -10.77
N ILE A 61 -10.10 44.91 -12.03
CA ILE A 61 -9.74 43.68 -12.75
C ILE A 61 -8.22 43.51 -12.97
N LYS A 62 -7.47 44.61 -13.04
CA LYS A 62 -6.01 44.63 -13.16
C LYS A 62 -5.30 43.87 -12.04
N ASP A 63 -5.92 43.83 -10.86
CA ASP A 63 -5.38 43.18 -9.66
C ASP A 63 -5.83 41.71 -9.55
N ALA A 64 -6.62 41.23 -10.52
CA ALA A 64 -7.22 39.89 -10.57
C ALA A 64 -7.87 39.47 -9.23
N PRO A 65 -8.80 40.28 -8.69
CA PRO A 65 -9.36 40.05 -7.36
C PRO A 65 -10.23 38.79 -7.34
N PHE A 66 -10.27 38.13 -6.18
CA PHE A 66 -11.28 37.11 -5.94
C PHE A 66 -12.66 37.75 -5.82
N TYR A 67 -13.62 37.29 -6.61
CA TYR A 67 -15.03 37.61 -6.41
C TYR A 67 -15.69 36.61 -5.47
N LYS A 68 -16.37 37.13 -4.45
CA LYS A 68 -17.21 36.36 -3.54
C LYS A 68 -18.55 37.06 -3.41
N PRO A 69 -19.67 36.45 -3.84
CA PRO A 69 -20.99 37.04 -3.66
C PRO A 69 -21.31 37.27 -2.17
N ASP A 70 -22.25 38.17 -1.91
CA ASP A 70 -22.73 38.47 -0.56
C ASP A 70 -23.25 37.21 0.15
N LYS A 71 -23.05 37.15 1.46
CA LYS A 71 -23.43 35.96 2.25
C LYS A 71 -24.93 35.65 2.17
N ASP A 72 -25.74 36.69 1.96
CA ASP A 72 -27.19 36.64 1.90
C ASP A 72 -27.73 36.67 0.45
N SER A 73 -26.83 36.57 -0.54
CA SER A 73 -27.21 36.48 -1.96
C SER A 73 -27.92 35.16 -2.26
N GLU A 74 -28.78 35.16 -3.29
CA GLU A 74 -29.53 33.97 -3.69
C GLU A 74 -28.58 32.85 -4.17
N GLU A 75 -27.46 33.19 -4.81
CA GLU A 75 -26.43 32.25 -5.25
C GLU A 75 -25.80 31.51 -4.08
N ILE A 76 -25.45 32.23 -3.00
CA ILE A 76 -24.83 31.62 -1.81
C ILE A 76 -25.84 30.79 -1.03
N LYS A 77 -27.09 31.25 -0.89
CA LYS A 77 -28.17 30.46 -0.27
C LYS A 77 -28.40 29.18 -1.05
N TYR A 78 -28.55 29.26 -2.37
CA TYR A 78 -28.77 28.11 -3.24
C TYR A 78 -27.59 27.12 -3.17
N LEU A 79 -26.36 27.60 -3.31
CA LEU A 79 -25.16 26.77 -3.25
C LEU A 79 -25.05 26.01 -1.91
N LYS A 80 -25.30 26.70 -0.79
CA LYS A 80 -25.30 26.08 0.54
C LYS A 80 -26.43 25.05 0.69
N ALA A 81 -27.66 25.40 0.28
CA ALA A 81 -28.80 24.50 0.36
C ALA A 81 -28.57 23.20 -0.44
N ARG A 82 -28.03 23.30 -1.67
CA ARG A 82 -27.68 22.12 -2.47
C ARG A 82 -26.60 21.27 -1.80
N ARG A 83 -25.60 21.88 -1.15
CA ARG A 83 -24.58 21.11 -0.40
C ARG A 83 -25.18 20.43 0.82
N GLU A 84 -26.05 21.11 1.56
CA GLU A 84 -26.74 20.55 2.73
C GLU A 84 -27.59 19.32 2.34
N GLU A 85 -28.38 19.43 1.28
CA GLU A 85 -29.15 18.30 0.73
C GLU A 85 -28.28 17.12 0.29
N LEU A 86 -27.04 17.38 -0.12
CA LEU A 86 -26.06 16.37 -0.53
C LEU A 86 -25.12 15.93 0.61
N GLY A 87 -25.48 16.18 1.88
CA GLY A 87 -24.73 15.73 3.04
C GLY A 87 -23.53 16.61 3.44
N GLY A 88 -23.54 17.89 3.05
CA GLY A 88 -22.53 18.88 3.40
C GLY A 88 -21.44 19.06 2.35
N TYR A 89 -20.27 19.58 2.72
CA TYR A 89 -19.14 19.83 1.80
C TYR A 89 -18.28 18.57 1.61
N PHE A 90 -17.79 18.37 0.38
CA PHE A 90 -16.86 17.29 0.04
C PHE A 90 -15.48 17.58 0.68
N PHE A 91 -14.79 16.53 1.16
CA PHE A 91 -13.53 16.63 1.94
C PHE A 91 -13.60 17.40 3.28
N SER A 92 -14.75 17.38 3.96
CA SER A 92 -14.83 17.83 5.35
C SER A 92 -13.87 17.03 6.26
N LYS A 93 -13.48 17.58 7.41
CA LYS A 93 -12.61 16.93 8.40
C LYS A 93 -13.26 15.64 8.92
N ARG A 94 -13.12 14.54 8.16
CA ARG A 94 -13.54 13.21 8.58
C ARG A 94 -12.72 12.82 9.80
N LYS A 95 -13.40 12.38 10.85
CA LYS A 95 -12.75 11.77 12.01
C LYS A 95 -12.06 10.49 11.55
N SER A 96 -10.90 10.20 12.14
CA SER A 96 -10.27 8.90 11.97
C SER A 96 -11.11 7.82 12.68
N PRO A 97 -11.06 6.56 12.19
CA PRO A 97 -11.69 5.45 12.88
C PRO A 97 -11.12 5.24 14.30
N PRO A 98 -11.85 4.54 15.18
CA PRO A 98 -11.28 4.07 16.44
C PRO A 98 -10.01 3.26 16.19
N LYS A 99 -8.99 3.46 17.03
CA LYS A 99 -7.71 2.74 16.97
C LYS A 99 -7.93 1.24 17.06
N LEU A 100 -7.15 0.49 16.29
CA LEU A 100 -7.15 -0.96 16.41
C LEU A 100 -6.37 -1.38 17.66
N GLU A 101 -6.92 -2.36 18.38
CA GLU A 101 -6.22 -3.04 19.46
C GLU A 101 -5.32 -4.11 18.86
N ILE A 102 -4.05 -3.76 18.65
CA ILE A 102 -3.05 -4.66 18.09
C ILE A 102 -2.72 -5.74 19.14
N PRO A 103 -2.79 -7.03 18.78
CA PRO A 103 -2.45 -8.12 19.70
C PRO A 103 -0.98 -8.04 20.13
N ASP A 104 -0.66 -8.60 21.29
CA ASP A 104 0.72 -8.68 21.77
C ASP A 104 1.57 -9.59 20.86
N ILE A 105 2.89 -9.32 20.77
CA ILE A 105 3.83 -10.09 19.96
C ILE A 105 3.84 -11.59 20.31
N ASP A 106 3.37 -11.97 21.50
CA ASP A 106 3.19 -13.35 21.95
C ASP A 106 2.33 -14.21 21.01
N ILE A 107 1.47 -13.62 20.15
CA ILE A 107 0.79 -14.38 19.08
C ILE A 107 1.79 -15.04 18.10
N HIS A 108 3.03 -14.57 18.09
CA HIS A 108 4.15 -15.06 17.28
C HIS A 108 5.26 -15.71 18.12
N LYS A 109 4.99 -16.06 19.39
CA LYS A 109 5.98 -16.61 20.34
C LYS A 109 6.87 -17.72 19.76
N LYS A 110 6.29 -18.68 19.02
CA LYS A 110 7.06 -19.77 18.38
C LYS A 110 8.09 -19.30 17.35
N LEU A 111 7.89 -18.12 16.75
CA LEU A 111 8.85 -17.52 15.81
C LEU A 111 9.96 -16.77 16.56
N LEU A 112 9.68 -16.32 17.79
CA LEU A 112 10.67 -15.68 18.68
C LEU A 112 11.59 -16.73 19.33
N GLU A 113 11.05 -17.91 19.65
CA GLU A 113 11.77 -19.03 20.27
C GLU A 113 12.70 -19.79 19.28
N GLY A 114 12.64 -19.47 17.99
CA GLY A 114 13.41 -20.14 16.94
C GLY A 114 12.76 -21.44 16.44
N THR A 115 13.42 -22.11 15.48
CA THR A 115 12.87 -23.28 14.78
C THR A 115 13.47 -24.62 15.20
N GLY A 116 14.43 -24.61 16.14
CA GLY A 116 15.21 -25.78 16.49
C GLY A 116 15.93 -26.34 15.26
N ASP A 117 15.83 -27.65 15.05
CA ASP A 117 16.46 -28.33 13.90
C ASP A 117 15.72 -28.13 12.58
N ARG A 118 14.49 -27.59 12.59
CA ARG A 118 13.72 -27.39 11.37
C ARG A 118 14.20 -26.16 10.62
N GLU A 119 14.31 -26.32 9.31
CA GLU A 119 14.60 -25.21 8.39
C GLU A 119 13.29 -24.67 7.79
N ILE A 120 13.19 -23.34 7.73
CA ILE A 120 12.12 -22.63 7.02
C ILE A 120 12.72 -21.40 6.34
N SER A 121 11.95 -20.77 5.47
CA SER A 121 12.31 -19.50 4.86
C SER A 121 11.64 -18.31 5.55
N THR A 122 12.10 -17.09 5.29
CA THR A 122 11.41 -15.88 5.78
C THR A 122 10.03 -15.70 5.14
N THR A 123 9.81 -16.20 3.91
CA THR A 123 8.47 -16.29 3.31
C THR A 123 7.55 -17.22 4.12
N MET A 124 8.03 -18.40 4.51
CA MET A 124 7.27 -19.31 5.38
C MET A 124 6.99 -18.70 6.76
N ALA A 125 7.96 -17.97 7.33
CA ALA A 125 7.77 -17.23 8.58
C ALA A 125 6.69 -16.15 8.44
N PHE A 126 6.70 -15.40 7.34
CA PHE A 126 5.66 -14.40 7.00
C PHE A 126 4.27 -15.04 6.96
N VAL A 127 4.09 -16.16 6.27
CA VAL A 127 2.81 -16.88 6.21
C VAL A 127 2.31 -17.30 7.59
N ARG A 128 3.22 -17.71 8.50
CA ARG A 128 2.87 -18.02 9.89
C ARG A 128 2.43 -16.78 10.68
N ILE A 129 3.09 -15.64 10.47
CA ILE A 129 2.70 -14.35 11.05
C ILE A 129 1.31 -13.95 10.57
N LEU A 130 1.10 -13.92 9.27
CA LEU A 130 -0.17 -13.53 8.66
C LEU A 130 -1.32 -14.44 9.13
N ASN A 131 -1.09 -15.75 9.23
CA ASN A 131 -2.06 -16.69 9.81
C ASN A 131 -2.39 -16.39 11.28
N GLY A 132 -1.42 -15.99 12.08
CA GLY A 132 -1.65 -15.57 13.47
C GLY A 132 -2.56 -14.34 13.54
N LEU A 133 -2.29 -13.34 12.68
CA LEU A 133 -3.08 -12.11 12.59
C LEU A 133 -4.50 -12.37 12.09
N LEU A 134 -4.67 -13.21 11.07
CA LEU A 134 -5.98 -13.59 10.54
C LEU A 134 -6.85 -14.36 11.55
N LYS A 135 -6.24 -15.15 12.44
CA LYS A 135 -6.94 -15.88 13.51
C LYS A 135 -7.32 -15.00 14.70
N ASP A 136 -6.69 -13.84 14.85
CA ASP A 136 -6.99 -12.95 15.97
C ASP A 136 -8.42 -12.40 15.88
N LYS A 137 -9.15 -12.44 16.99
CA LYS A 137 -10.57 -12.08 17.02
C LYS A 137 -10.82 -10.57 16.89
N LYS A 138 -9.83 -9.73 17.21
CA LYS A 138 -9.94 -8.27 17.24
C LYS A 138 -9.59 -7.69 15.88
N ILE A 139 -8.50 -8.15 15.28
CA ILE A 139 -7.96 -7.59 14.03
C ILE A 139 -8.14 -8.50 12.81
N GLY A 140 -8.46 -9.78 12.97
CA GLY A 140 -8.47 -10.76 11.86
C GLY A 140 -9.32 -10.31 10.68
N LYS A 141 -10.51 -9.75 10.93
CA LYS A 141 -11.42 -9.21 9.89
C LYS A 141 -10.91 -7.96 9.16
N HIS A 142 -9.90 -7.29 9.71
CA HIS A 142 -9.28 -6.10 9.13
C HIS A 142 -8.10 -6.45 8.22
N ILE A 143 -7.55 -7.66 8.33
CA ILE A 143 -6.42 -8.10 7.50
C ILE A 143 -6.91 -8.33 6.06
N VAL A 144 -6.17 -7.82 5.08
CA VAL A 144 -6.48 -8.00 3.65
C VAL A 144 -5.26 -8.61 2.96
N PRO A 145 -5.16 -9.94 2.86
CA PRO A 145 -4.14 -10.58 2.04
C PRO A 145 -4.43 -10.31 0.56
N ILE A 146 -3.43 -9.89 -0.20
CA ILE A 146 -3.53 -9.57 -1.62
C ILE A 146 -2.40 -10.28 -2.35
N ILE A 147 -2.72 -11.01 -3.41
CA ILE A 147 -1.75 -11.77 -4.21
C ILE A 147 -2.07 -11.55 -5.70
N PRO A 148 -1.04 -11.36 -6.55
CA PRO A 148 -1.19 -11.40 -7.99
C PRO A 148 -0.77 -12.79 -8.52
N ASP A 149 -1.72 -13.72 -8.56
CA ASP A 149 -1.64 -15.11 -9.04
C ASP A 149 -0.86 -16.09 -8.15
N GLU A 150 0.42 -15.83 -7.91
CA GLU A 150 1.40 -16.85 -7.46
C GLU A 150 1.36 -17.20 -5.96
N ALA A 151 0.20 -17.62 -5.44
CA ALA A 151 0.02 -17.92 -4.02
C ALA A 151 0.79 -19.17 -3.54
N ARG A 152 0.92 -20.20 -4.39
CA ARG A 152 1.66 -21.44 -4.05
C ARG A 152 3.15 -21.17 -3.87
N THR A 153 3.71 -20.29 -4.69
CA THR A 153 5.11 -19.85 -4.58
C THR A 153 5.42 -19.26 -3.20
N PHE A 154 4.43 -18.60 -2.59
CA PHE A 154 4.58 -18.01 -1.25
C PHE A 154 4.09 -18.92 -0.12
N GLY A 155 3.59 -20.14 -0.39
CA GLY A 155 3.05 -21.05 0.62
C GLY A 155 1.71 -20.57 1.21
N MET A 156 0.93 -19.80 0.45
CA MET A 156 -0.34 -19.21 0.89
C MET A 156 -1.56 -20.08 0.57
N GLU A 157 -1.41 -21.19 -0.15
CA GLU A 157 -2.51 -22.06 -0.58
C GLU A 157 -3.34 -22.61 0.58
N GLY A 158 -2.72 -22.81 1.76
CA GLY A 158 -3.44 -23.23 2.95
C GLY A 158 -4.43 -22.20 3.49
N MET A 159 -4.26 -20.93 3.13
CA MET A 159 -5.17 -19.85 3.52
C MET A 159 -6.44 -19.86 2.67
N PHE A 160 -6.40 -20.34 1.43
CA PHE A 160 -7.56 -20.38 0.54
C PHE A 160 -8.71 -21.17 1.13
N ARG A 161 -8.41 -22.37 1.65
CA ARG A 161 -9.41 -23.21 2.31
C ARG A 161 -9.96 -22.58 3.58
N GLN A 162 -9.14 -21.86 4.34
CA GLN A 162 -9.57 -21.32 5.64
C GLN A 162 -10.35 -20.00 5.47
N TYR A 163 -9.82 -19.07 4.70
CA TYR A 163 -10.32 -17.69 4.60
C TYR A 163 -11.02 -17.37 3.28
N GLY A 164 -10.88 -18.23 2.27
CA GLY A 164 -11.51 -18.05 0.96
C GLY A 164 -10.90 -16.91 0.14
N ILE A 165 -11.03 -17.04 -1.16
CA ILE A 165 -10.70 -16.02 -2.14
C ILE A 165 -11.97 -15.23 -2.43
N TYR A 166 -11.89 -13.91 -2.33
CA TYR A 166 -13.02 -13.05 -2.59
C TYR A 166 -13.43 -13.14 -4.06
N SER A 167 -14.67 -13.55 -4.30
CA SER A 167 -15.28 -13.54 -5.63
C SER A 167 -16.69 -12.99 -5.50
N ALA A 168 -16.97 -11.88 -6.18
CA ALA A 168 -18.28 -11.22 -6.10
C ALA A 168 -19.43 -12.12 -6.61
N VAL A 169 -19.12 -13.15 -7.39
CA VAL A 169 -20.07 -14.12 -7.95
C VAL A 169 -20.02 -15.49 -7.25
N GLY A 170 -19.08 -15.68 -6.32
CA GLY A 170 -18.82 -16.97 -5.65
C GLY A 170 -18.19 -18.02 -6.58
N GLN A 171 -18.09 -19.26 -6.09
CA GLN A 171 -17.52 -20.38 -6.84
C GLN A 171 -18.47 -20.84 -7.97
N LEU A 172 -18.08 -20.62 -9.23
CA LEU A 172 -18.86 -21.00 -10.41
C LEU A 172 -18.37 -22.28 -11.13
N TYR A 173 -17.27 -22.87 -10.68
CA TYR A 173 -16.64 -24.05 -11.28
C TYR A 173 -16.10 -25.00 -10.20
N GLU A 174 -15.91 -26.26 -10.56
CA GLU A 174 -15.17 -27.19 -9.70
C GLU A 174 -13.66 -26.94 -9.87
N PRO A 175 -12.92 -26.63 -8.80
CA PRO A 175 -11.47 -26.44 -8.87
C PRO A 175 -10.75 -27.68 -9.39
N VAL A 176 -9.73 -27.50 -10.22
CA VAL A 176 -8.90 -28.62 -10.73
C VAL A 176 -8.21 -29.37 -9.58
N ASP A 177 -7.97 -28.69 -8.46
CA ASP A 177 -7.38 -29.26 -7.25
C ASP A 177 -8.42 -29.65 -6.18
N SER A 178 -9.71 -29.82 -6.55
CA SER A 178 -10.79 -30.15 -5.61
C SER A 178 -10.54 -31.43 -4.79
N GLU A 179 -9.79 -32.39 -5.35
CA GLU A 179 -9.40 -33.64 -4.67
C GLU A 179 -8.21 -33.47 -3.72
N GLN A 180 -7.54 -32.31 -3.71
CA GLN A 180 -6.40 -32.03 -2.84
C GLN A 180 -6.85 -31.45 -1.49
N VAL A 181 -6.02 -31.65 -0.45
CA VAL A 181 -6.31 -31.13 0.91
C VAL A 181 -6.39 -29.60 0.94
N MET A 182 -5.65 -28.93 0.05
CA MET A 182 -5.52 -27.48 -0.07
C MET A 182 -6.07 -27.01 -1.42
N TYR A 183 -7.38 -27.21 -1.63
CA TYR A 183 -8.06 -26.81 -2.85
C TYR A 183 -8.41 -25.31 -2.88
N TYR A 184 -8.54 -24.77 -4.08
CA TYR A 184 -8.93 -23.39 -4.34
C TYR A 184 -10.41 -23.16 -3.95
N ARG A 185 -10.71 -22.11 -3.17
CA ARG A 185 -12.09 -21.83 -2.71
C ARG A 185 -12.44 -20.36 -2.88
N GLU A 186 -13.24 -20.06 -3.88
CA GLU A 186 -13.89 -18.76 -4.05
C GLU A 186 -15.15 -18.65 -3.19
N ASP A 187 -15.32 -17.50 -2.56
CA ASP A 187 -16.46 -17.19 -1.69
C ASP A 187 -16.77 -15.68 -1.78
N ILE A 188 -18.07 -15.33 -1.78
CA ILE A 188 -18.53 -13.94 -1.65
C ILE A 188 -18.08 -13.30 -0.32
N LYS A 189 -17.77 -14.11 0.68
CA LYS A 189 -17.17 -13.73 1.98
C LYS A 189 -15.68 -14.03 2.05
N GLY A 190 -15.06 -14.42 0.94
CA GLY A 190 -13.62 -14.64 0.86
C GLY A 190 -12.86 -13.39 1.30
N GLN A 191 -11.75 -13.60 1.99
CA GLN A 191 -10.96 -12.51 2.58
C GLN A 191 -9.70 -12.18 1.79
N ILE A 192 -9.23 -13.12 0.97
CA ILE A 192 -8.03 -12.96 0.14
C ILE A 192 -8.44 -12.31 -1.18
N LEU A 193 -7.72 -11.26 -1.58
CA LEU A 193 -7.87 -10.68 -2.92
C LEU A 193 -6.85 -11.35 -3.85
N GLU A 194 -7.38 -12.10 -4.82
CA GLU A 194 -6.61 -12.73 -5.88
C GLU A 194 -6.81 -11.94 -7.17
N GLU A 195 -5.75 -11.27 -7.62
CA GLU A 195 -5.82 -10.24 -8.66
C GLU A 195 -5.28 -10.75 -10.02
N GLY A 196 -4.83 -12.01 -10.06
CA GLY A 196 -4.17 -12.62 -11.20
C GLY A 196 -2.86 -11.92 -11.55
N ILE A 197 -2.36 -12.11 -12.77
CA ILE A 197 -1.10 -11.52 -13.26
C ILE A 197 -1.30 -10.02 -13.54
N ASN A 198 -1.46 -9.24 -12.47
CA ASN A 198 -1.78 -7.82 -12.52
C ASN A 198 -1.26 -7.11 -11.27
N GLU A 199 0.04 -6.87 -11.20
CA GLU A 199 0.64 -6.20 -10.03
C GLU A 199 0.09 -4.77 -9.83
N ALA A 200 -0.23 -4.07 -10.91
CA ALA A 200 -0.83 -2.74 -10.84
C ALA A 200 -2.26 -2.78 -10.26
N GLY A 201 -3.05 -3.79 -10.63
CA GLY A 201 -4.36 -4.06 -10.04
C GLY A 201 -4.27 -4.41 -8.56
N GLY A 202 -3.42 -5.38 -8.20
CA GLY A 202 -3.22 -5.77 -6.80
C GLY A 202 -2.69 -4.65 -5.93
N TYR A 203 -1.78 -3.81 -6.45
CA TYR A 203 -1.34 -2.61 -5.73
C TYR A 203 -2.45 -1.56 -5.61
N SER A 204 -3.33 -1.43 -6.62
CA SER A 204 -4.48 -0.53 -6.54
C SER A 204 -5.49 -0.99 -5.48
N SER A 205 -5.74 -2.30 -5.38
CA SER A 205 -6.51 -2.89 -4.28
C SER A 205 -5.83 -2.68 -2.92
N TRP A 206 -4.50 -2.77 -2.87
CA TRP A 206 -3.73 -2.44 -1.68
C TRP A 206 -3.90 -0.96 -1.28
N ILE A 207 -3.80 0.00 -2.21
CA ILE A 207 -4.04 1.43 -1.93
C ILE A 207 -5.44 1.65 -1.39
N ALA A 208 -6.45 1.02 -2.00
CA ALA A 208 -7.85 1.16 -1.59
C ALA A 208 -8.04 0.70 -0.13
N ALA A 209 -7.49 -0.45 0.24
CA ALA A 209 -7.49 -0.95 1.61
C ALA A 209 -6.66 -0.07 2.55
N ALA A 210 -5.46 0.32 2.14
CA ALA A 210 -4.50 1.09 2.93
C ALA A 210 -4.97 2.51 3.26
N THR A 211 -5.93 3.03 2.49
CA THR A 211 -6.54 4.35 2.66
C THR A 211 -8.00 4.29 3.09
N ALA A 212 -8.53 3.10 3.37
CA ALA A 212 -9.91 2.90 3.84
C ALA A 212 -10.19 3.67 5.14
N TRP A 213 -9.17 3.91 5.96
CA TRP A 213 -9.30 4.69 7.20
C TRP A 213 -9.78 6.12 6.92
N ARG A 214 -9.35 6.69 5.79
CA ARG A 214 -9.74 8.04 5.35
C ARG A 214 -11.00 8.04 4.51
N ASN A 215 -11.14 7.06 3.62
CA ASN A 215 -12.19 7.01 2.61
C ASN A 215 -13.51 6.42 3.14
N HIS A 216 -13.42 5.48 4.08
CA HIS A 216 -14.53 4.71 4.61
C HIS A 216 -14.63 4.72 6.14
N ASN A 217 -13.76 5.47 6.84
CA ASN A 217 -13.74 5.54 8.30
C ASN A 217 -13.62 4.15 8.95
N THR A 218 -12.80 3.28 8.37
CA THR A 218 -12.45 1.96 8.92
C THR A 218 -11.00 1.62 8.58
N TYR A 219 -10.24 1.08 9.53
CA TYR A 219 -8.92 0.55 9.20
C TYR A 219 -9.06 -0.78 8.47
N MET A 220 -8.26 -0.97 7.42
CA MET A 220 -7.92 -2.26 6.86
C MET A 220 -6.39 -2.37 6.89
N ILE A 221 -5.87 -3.58 7.06
CA ILE A 221 -4.44 -3.88 7.15
C ILE A 221 -4.06 -4.74 5.94
N PRO A 222 -3.74 -4.12 4.80
CA PRO A 222 -3.42 -4.90 3.61
C PRO A 222 -1.97 -5.41 3.65
N PHE A 223 -1.82 -6.66 3.24
CA PHE A 223 -0.55 -7.33 2.98
C PHE A 223 -0.53 -7.75 1.51
N PHE A 224 0.18 -6.99 0.68
CA PHE A 224 0.35 -7.31 -0.74
C PHE A 224 1.66 -8.07 -0.93
N VAL A 225 1.56 -9.34 -1.35
CA VAL A 225 2.69 -10.27 -1.48
C VAL A 225 2.89 -10.57 -2.95
N TYR A 226 4.10 -10.33 -3.44
CA TYR A 226 4.43 -10.43 -4.86
C TYR A 226 5.93 -10.68 -5.04
N TYR A 227 6.37 -11.10 -6.23
CA TYR A 227 7.79 -11.20 -6.56
C TYR A 227 8.45 -9.82 -6.46
N SER A 228 9.42 -9.63 -5.58
CA SER A 228 9.94 -8.30 -5.22
C SER A 228 10.35 -7.43 -6.42
N MET A 229 10.86 -8.06 -7.48
CA MET A 229 11.20 -7.44 -8.76
C MET A 229 10.03 -6.66 -9.40
N PHE A 230 8.81 -7.16 -9.28
CA PHE A 230 7.60 -6.59 -9.88
C PHE A 230 6.86 -5.62 -8.95
N GLY A 231 7.53 -5.16 -7.88
CA GLY A 231 7.09 -4.04 -7.05
C GLY A 231 7.53 -2.71 -7.64
N PHE A 232 8.37 -1.98 -6.92
CA PHE A 232 8.75 -0.60 -7.26
C PHE A 232 9.27 -0.41 -8.70
N GLN A 233 9.93 -1.42 -9.30
CA GLN A 233 10.37 -1.31 -10.70
C GLN A 233 9.19 -1.30 -11.68
N ARG A 234 8.12 -2.06 -11.41
CA ARG A 234 6.96 -2.19 -12.30
C ARG A 234 5.87 -1.16 -12.01
N ILE A 235 5.65 -0.86 -10.74
CA ILE A 235 4.52 -0.05 -10.24
C ILE A 235 4.98 1.15 -9.39
N GLY A 236 6.20 1.66 -9.65
CA GLY A 236 6.81 2.72 -8.85
C GLY A 236 6.00 4.01 -8.73
N ASP A 237 5.29 4.41 -9.79
CA ASP A 237 4.45 5.63 -9.76
C ASP A 237 3.20 5.44 -8.87
N LEU A 238 2.63 4.24 -8.85
CA LEU A 238 1.57 3.89 -7.87
C LEU A 238 2.12 3.88 -6.45
N ALA A 239 3.36 3.41 -6.25
CA ALA A 239 4.01 3.44 -4.94
C ALA A 239 4.32 4.87 -4.46
N TRP A 240 4.65 5.78 -5.38
CA TRP A 240 4.76 7.20 -5.06
C TRP A 240 3.40 7.81 -4.70
N ALA A 241 2.38 7.55 -5.53
CA ALA A 241 1.02 8.01 -5.28
C ALA A 241 0.47 7.50 -3.94
N SER A 242 0.80 6.28 -3.53
CA SER A 242 0.37 5.73 -2.26
C SER A 242 0.98 6.47 -1.06
N GLY A 243 2.22 6.94 -1.19
CA GLY A 243 2.87 7.83 -0.24
C GLY A 243 2.11 9.16 -0.08
N ASP A 244 1.73 9.79 -1.20
CA ASP A 244 0.92 11.03 -1.21
C ASP A 244 -0.47 10.82 -0.59
N MET A 245 -1.10 9.67 -0.90
CA MET A 245 -2.39 9.29 -0.34
C MET A 245 -2.36 8.90 1.14
N ARG A 246 -1.18 8.91 1.79
CA ARG A 246 -0.97 8.53 3.20
C ARG A 246 -1.45 7.10 3.47
N SER A 247 -1.08 6.20 2.57
CA SER A 247 -1.39 4.78 2.67
C SER A 247 -0.72 4.16 3.88
N ARG A 248 -1.43 3.23 4.54
CA ARG A 248 -0.94 2.43 5.67
C ARG A 248 -1.13 0.95 5.35
N GLY A 249 -0.05 0.19 5.33
CA GLY A 249 -0.09 -1.22 4.96
C GLY A 249 1.30 -1.83 4.81
N PHE A 250 1.33 -3.09 4.38
CA PHE A 250 2.56 -3.85 4.17
C PHE A 250 2.67 -4.32 2.73
N LEU A 251 3.83 -4.04 2.13
CA LEU A 251 4.28 -4.60 0.87
C LEU A 251 5.32 -5.67 1.18
N ILE A 252 5.08 -6.89 0.72
CA ILE A 252 5.93 -8.05 0.98
C ILE A 252 6.56 -8.46 -0.34
N GLY A 253 7.81 -8.04 -0.54
CA GLY A 253 8.61 -8.45 -1.68
C GLY A 253 9.11 -9.86 -1.49
N GLY A 254 8.32 -10.84 -1.90
CA GLY A 254 8.68 -12.25 -1.89
C GLY A 254 9.75 -12.60 -2.91
N THR A 255 10.31 -13.80 -2.78
CA THR A 255 11.35 -14.33 -3.67
C THR A 255 12.54 -13.36 -3.88
N ALA A 256 12.84 -12.53 -2.88
CA ALA A 256 13.83 -11.47 -3.02
C ALA A 256 15.28 -11.98 -2.97
N GLY A 257 16.22 -11.13 -3.40
CA GLY A 257 17.65 -11.41 -3.39
C GLY A 257 18.16 -11.86 -4.76
N ARG A 258 19.23 -11.20 -5.23
CA ARG A 258 19.79 -11.43 -6.57
C ARG A 258 20.23 -12.88 -6.76
N THR A 259 20.83 -13.47 -5.74
CA THR A 259 21.38 -14.84 -5.78
C THR A 259 20.41 -15.89 -5.24
N THR A 260 19.47 -15.49 -4.39
CA THR A 260 18.50 -16.40 -3.75
C THR A 260 17.54 -17.02 -4.77
N LEU A 261 17.16 -16.28 -5.81
CA LEU A 261 16.28 -16.74 -6.89
C LEU A 261 17.07 -17.05 -8.18
N ALA A 262 18.18 -17.77 -8.06
CA ALA A 262 19.13 -17.97 -9.16
C ALA A 262 18.50 -18.60 -10.42
N GLY A 263 17.54 -19.52 -10.27
CA GLY A 263 16.93 -20.28 -11.37
C GLY A 263 16.08 -19.45 -12.34
N GLU A 264 15.51 -18.32 -11.89
CA GLU A 264 14.56 -17.52 -12.68
C GLU A 264 15.23 -16.49 -13.61
N GLY A 265 16.51 -16.20 -13.39
CA GLY A 265 17.32 -15.36 -14.27
C GLY A 265 17.02 -13.85 -14.25
N LEU A 266 17.42 -13.19 -15.33
CA LEU A 266 17.64 -11.73 -15.40
C LEU A 266 16.43 -10.88 -14.98
N GLN A 267 15.23 -11.27 -15.37
CA GLN A 267 14.01 -10.48 -15.14
C GLN A 267 13.36 -10.74 -13.77
N HIS A 268 13.91 -11.62 -12.93
CA HIS A 268 13.32 -11.99 -11.64
C HIS A 268 14.27 -11.78 -10.46
N GLN A 269 15.57 -12.02 -10.66
CA GLN A 269 16.58 -11.89 -9.62
C GLN A 269 16.70 -10.45 -9.13
N ASP A 270 16.09 -10.12 -8.00
CA ASP A 270 16.06 -8.75 -7.48
C ASP A 270 17.19 -8.47 -6.48
N GLY A 271 18.07 -7.53 -6.83
CA GLY A 271 19.04 -6.95 -5.90
C GLY A 271 19.03 -5.43 -5.90
N HIS A 272 17.88 -4.80 -6.12
CA HIS A 272 17.79 -3.34 -6.22
C HIS A 272 16.44 -2.71 -5.84
N SER A 273 15.39 -3.49 -5.53
CA SER A 273 14.11 -2.94 -5.06
C SER A 273 14.24 -2.03 -3.85
N HIS A 274 15.15 -2.33 -2.92
CA HIS A 274 15.46 -1.46 -1.78
C HIS A 274 15.95 -0.07 -2.18
N LEU A 275 16.70 0.06 -3.28
CA LEU A 275 17.14 1.36 -3.82
C LEU A 275 15.97 2.18 -4.38
N PHE A 276 14.97 1.53 -4.97
CA PHE A 276 13.76 2.23 -5.39
C PHE A 276 12.91 2.63 -4.19
N SER A 277 12.71 1.71 -3.23
CA SER A 277 11.89 1.96 -2.04
C SER A 277 12.41 3.13 -1.20
N SER A 278 13.74 3.32 -1.15
CA SER A 278 14.37 4.40 -0.39
C SER A 278 14.11 5.80 -0.96
N THR A 279 13.60 5.88 -2.19
CA THR A 279 13.21 7.17 -2.79
C THR A 279 11.88 7.69 -2.26
N ILE A 280 11.05 6.84 -1.64
CA ILE A 280 9.72 7.21 -1.12
C ILE A 280 9.84 7.55 0.37
N PRO A 281 9.64 8.82 0.79
CA PRO A 281 9.98 9.27 2.15
C PRO A 281 9.26 8.55 3.30
N ASN A 282 8.03 8.09 3.07
CA ASN A 282 7.21 7.39 4.05
C ASN A 282 7.08 5.88 3.79
N CYS A 283 7.95 5.31 2.94
CA CYS A 283 8.16 3.88 2.83
C CYS A 283 9.26 3.44 3.80
N VAL A 284 8.91 2.58 4.76
CA VAL A 284 9.87 2.03 5.73
C VAL A 284 10.30 0.65 5.25
N SER A 285 11.56 0.51 4.85
CA SER A 285 12.06 -0.70 4.20
C SER A 285 12.94 -1.55 5.12
N TYR A 286 12.73 -2.88 5.12
CA TYR A 286 13.53 -3.85 5.87
C TYR A 286 13.89 -5.08 5.02
N ASP A 287 15.06 -5.65 5.29
CA ASP A 287 15.56 -6.90 4.69
C ASP A 287 15.94 -7.92 5.79
N PRO A 288 14.94 -8.48 6.50
CA PRO A 288 15.18 -9.38 7.63
C PRO A 288 15.81 -10.71 7.19
N THR A 289 16.69 -11.23 8.03
CA THR A 289 17.24 -12.58 7.94
C THR A 289 16.43 -13.56 8.77
N PHE A 290 16.00 -13.21 9.98
CA PHE A 290 15.39 -14.17 10.89
C PHE A 290 13.89 -13.94 11.12
N ALA A 291 13.17 -15.03 11.43
CA ALA A 291 11.73 -15.01 11.66
C ALA A 291 11.32 -14.08 12.80
N TYR A 292 12.14 -13.99 13.85
CA TYR A 292 11.88 -13.06 14.95
C TYR A 292 12.02 -11.59 14.52
N GLU A 293 12.95 -11.27 13.61
CA GLU A 293 13.11 -9.91 13.10
C GLU A 293 11.85 -9.50 12.35
N LEU A 294 11.38 -10.38 11.46
CA LEU A 294 10.14 -10.16 10.73
C LEU A 294 8.93 -9.97 11.65
N ALA A 295 8.80 -10.79 12.70
CA ALA A 295 7.74 -10.65 13.70
C ALA A 295 7.79 -9.29 14.42
N VAL A 296 8.98 -8.87 14.86
CA VAL A 296 9.19 -7.56 15.51
C VAL A 296 8.89 -6.40 14.56
N ILE A 297 9.34 -6.47 13.31
CA ILE A 297 9.13 -5.43 12.28
C ILE A 297 7.63 -5.27 11.99
N ILE A 298 6.91 -6.37 11.75
CA ILE A 298 5.46 -6.33 11.46
C ILE A 298 4.69 -5.81 12.68
N GLN A 299 5.01 -6.30 13.88
CA GLN A 299 4.41 -5.82 15.13
C GLN A 299 4.59 -4.31 15.31
N ASN A 300 5.82 -3.82 15.09
CA ASN A 300 6.14 -2.40 15.18
C ASN A 300 5.36 -1.57 14.15
N GLY A 301 5.32 -2.02 12.89
CA GLY A 301 4.57 -1.34 11.82
C GLY A 301 3.09 -1.27 12.11
N MET A 302 2.51 -2.34 12.66
CA MET A 302 1.10 -2.37 13.06
C MET A 302 0.79 -1.35 14.14
N HIS A 303 1.62 -1.26 15.19
CA HIS A 303 1.45 -0.25 16.23
C HIS A 303 1.59 1.19 15.70
N ARG A 304 2.60 1.45 14.87
CA ARG A 304 2.84 2.78 14.29
C ARG A 304 1.66 3.24 13.44
N MET A 305 1.20 2.39 12.53
CA MET A 305 0.13 2.74 11.58
C MET A 305 -1.26 2.77 12.21
N TYR A 306 -1.60 1.81 13.08
CA TYR A 306 -3.00 1.59 13.51
C TYR A 306 -3.28 1.93 14.98
N SER A 307 -2.24 2.09 15.81
CA SER A 307 -2.37 2.62 17.17
C SER A 307 -1.91 4.08 17.24
N LYS A 308 -0.80 4.43 16.60
CA LYS A 308 -0.19 5.78 16.68
C LYS A 308 -0.56 6.75 15.55
N ASP A 309 -1.26 6.29 14.51
CA ASP A 309 -1.60 7.09 13.31
C ASP A 309 -0.41 7.65 12.54
N GLU A 310 0.71 6.92 12.48
CA GLU A 310 1.80 7.32 11.59
C GLU A 310 1.41 7.04 10.13
N ASP A 311 1.48 8.09 9.29
CA ASP A 311 1.16 8.05 7.85
C ASP A 311 2.34 7.51 7.04
N LEU A 312 2.59 6.23 7.19
CA LEU A 312 3.67 5.48 6.54
C LEU A 312 3.20 4.08 6.16
N PHE A 313 3.97 3.41 5.30
CA PHE A 313 3.78 2.01 4.96
C PHE A 313 5.11 1.27 4.97
N TYR A 314 5.05 -0.05 5.03
CA TYR A 314 6.21 -0.91 5.15
C TYR A 314 6.49 -1.64 3.84
N TYR A 315 7.77 -1.73 3.49
CA TYR A 315 8.27 -2.66 2.50
C TYR A 315 9.20 -3.66 3.17
N ILE A 316 8.92 -4.94 3.03
CA ILE A 316 9.73 -5.99 3.66
C ILE A 316 10.05 -7.04 2.61
N THR A 317 11.33 -7.29 2.38
CA THR A 317 11.77 -8.40 1.53
C THR A 317 11.72 -9.71 2.30
N VAL A 318 11.22 -10.75 1.66
CA VAL A 318 11.22 -12.13 2.19
C VAL A 318 11.72 -13.09 1.10
N MET A 319 12.32 -14.19 1.54
CA MET A 319 13.15 -15.06 0.73
C MET A 319 12.64 -16.49 0.83
N ASN A 320 12.88 -17.29 -0.20
CA ASN A 320 12.39 -18.66 -0.31
C ASN A 320 13.42 -19.74 0.08
N GLU A 321 14.64 -19.34 0.41
CA GLU A 321 15.66 -20.28 0.88
C GLU A 321 15.38 -20.70 2.33
N ASN A 322 15.43 -21.99 2.60
CA ASN A 322 15.21 -22.56 3.93
C ASN A 322 16.52 -22.62 4.72
N TYR A 323 16.47 -22.22 5.99
CA TYR A 323 17.57 -22.37 6.95
C TYR A 323 17.04 -22.37 8.38
N GLN A 324 17.91 -22.70 9.33
CA GLN A 324 17.57 -22.64 10.75
C GLN A 324 17.42 -21.18 11.22
N HIS A 325 16.35 -20.91 11.96
CA HIS A 325 16.13 -19.62 12.59
C HIS A 325 16.40 -19.73 14.10
N PRO A 326 17.36 -18.96 14.65
CA PRO A 326 17.70 -19.02 16.06
C PRO A 326 16.65 -18.33 16.93
N GLU A 327 16.75 -18.55 18.24
CA GLU A 327 16.00 -17.77 19.24
C GLU A 327 16.41 -16.29 19.16
N MET A 328 15.44 -15.40 19.36
CA MET A 328 15.68 -13.96 19.40
C MET A 328 16.65 -13.62 20.54
N PRO A 329 17.76 -12.90 20.27
CA PRO A 329 18.63 -12.43 21.34
C PRO A 329 17.89 -11.48 22.29
N LYS A 330 18.18 -11.59 23.59
CA LYS A 330 17.57 -10.71 24.60
C LYS A 330 17.82 -9.24 24.29
N ASN A 331 16.77 -8.41 24.34
CA ASN A 331 16.81 -6.96 24.10
C ASN A 331 17.23 -6.57 22.66
N ALA A 332 17.05 -7.46 21.68
CA ALA A 332 17.35 -7.16 20.27
C ALA A 332 16.27 -6.29 19.60
N GLU A 333 15.08 -6.18 20.19
CA GLU A 333 13.88 -5.59 19.58
C GLU A 333 14.11 -4.15 19.12
N GLU A 334 14.70 -3.30 19.98
CA GLU A 334 14.99 -1.91 19.63
C GLU A 334 16.01 -1.82 18.49
N GLY A 335 17.02 -2.69 18.50
CA GLY A 335 18.05 -2.73 17.45
C GLY A 335 17.48 -3.23 16.12
N ILE A 336 16.59 -4.22 16.13
CA ILE A 336 15.84 -4.68 14.95
C ILE A 336 15.03 -3.52 14.36
N ILE A 337 14.27 -2.79 15.19
CA ILE A 337 13.46 -1.65 14.74
C ILE A 337 14.33 -0.53 14.18
N LYS A 338 15.49 -0.25 14.79
CA LYS A 338 16.43 0.78 14.31
C LYS A 338 17.23 0.34 13.07
N GLY A 339 17.20 -0.95 12.72
CA GLY A 339 17.80 -1.51 11.52
C GLY A 339 19.15 -2.23 11.72
N MET A 340 19.68 -2.33 12.94
CA MET A 340 20.91 -3.08 13.23
C MET A 340 21.02 -3.42 14.72
N TYR A 341 21.49 -4.64 15.02
CA TYR A 341 21.85 -5.09 16.37
C TYR A 341 23.06 -6.02 16.33
N LEU A 342 23.73 -6.19 17.46
CA LEU A 342 24.86 -7.12 17.59
C LEU A 342 24.32 -8.55 17.72
N LEU A 343 24.44 -9.36 16.66
CA LEU A 343 24.00 -10.76 16.66
C LEU A 343 24.89 -11.64 17.54
N LYS A 344 26.20 -11.58 17.33
CA LYS A 344 27.20 -12.37 18.07
C LYS A 344 28.45 -11.54 18.29
N LYS A 345 28.93 -11.53 19.53
CA LYS A 345 30.20 -10.89 19.88
C LYS A 345 31.34 -11.89 19.69
N SER A 346 32.43 -11.48 19.04
CA SER A 346 33.63 -12.31 18.95
C SER A 346 34.35 -12.39 20.30
N ASP A 347 35.16 -13.44 20.48
CA ASP A 347 36.11 -13.51 21.57
C ASP A 347 37.20 -12.42 21.43
N LYS A 348 37.93 -12.16 22.52
CA LYS A 348 39.04 -11.20 22.51
C LYS A 348 40.18 -11.74 21.63
N SER A 349 40.49 -10.99 20.56
CA SER A 349 41.60 -11.26 19.65
C SER A 349 42.48 -10.02 19.51
N LYS A 350 43.73 -10.20 19.06
CA LYS A 350 44.65 -9.09 18.73
C LYS A 350 44.14 -8.25 17.56
N VAL A 351 43.33 -8.83 16.67
CA VAL A 351 42.69 -8.15 15.54
C VAL A 351 41.18 -8.35 15.67
N GLN A 352 40.43 -7.26 15.62
CA GLN A 352 38.97 -7.27 15.65
C GLN A 352 38.45 -6.62 14.37
N ILE A 353 37.54 -7.31 13.71
CA ILE A 353 36.81 -6.80 12.54
C ILE A 353 35.31 -6.82 12.85
N GLN A 354 34.56 -5.97 12.16
CA GLN A 354 33.11 -5.94 12.24
C GLN A 354 32.56 -6.44 10.90
N LEU A 355 31.70 -7.44 10.95
CA LEU A 355 31.02 -7.98 9.78
C LEU A 355 29.54 -7.61 9.87
N LEU A 356 29.00 -7.12 8.75
CA LEU A 356 27.61 -6.70 8.63
C LEU A 356 26.97 -7.46 7.47
N GLY A 357 25.72 -7.88 7.64
CA GLY A 357 24.92 -8.54 6.62
C GLY A 357 23.44 -8.34 6.87
N SER A 358 22.64 -8.53 5.84
CA SER A 358 21.18 -8.56 5.88
C SER A 358 20.67 -9.70 5.03
N GLY A 359 19.38 -9.99 5.15
CA GLY A 359 18.72 -11.01 4.37
C GLY A 359 19.42 -12.36 4.38
N THR A 360 19.40 -13.09 3.26
CA THR A 360 20.05 -14.41 3.17
C THR A 360 21.58 -14.31 3.22
N ILE A 361 22.16 -13.16 2.84
CA ILE A 361 23.61 -12.95 2.83
C ILE A 361 24.21 -12.86 4.24
N LEU A 362 23.42 -12.53 5.26
CA LEU A 362 23.89 -12.60 6.64
C LEU A 362 24.38 -14.01 7.02
N ARG A 363 23.86 -15.07 6.38
CA ARG A 363 24.34 -16.45 6.60
C ARG A 363 25.77 -16.65 6.12
N GLU A 364 26.10 -16.10 4.96
CA GLU A 364 27.47 -16.13 4.42
C GLU A 364 28.42 -15.31 5.30
N VAL A 365 27.92 -14.19 5.86
CA VAL A 365 28.66 -13.40 6.83
C VAL A 365 28.92 -14.16 8.12
N ILE A 366 27.95 -14.94 8.61
CA ILE A 366 28.11 -15.82 9.77
C ILE A 366 29.10 -16.95 9.47
N ALA A 367 29.08 -17.52 8.26
CA ALA A 367 30.02 -18.57 7.87
C ALA A 367 31.46 -18.06 7.75
N ALA A 368 31.65 -16.78 7.41
CA ALA A 368 32.96 -16.14 7.35
C ALA A 368 33.54 -15.75 8.72
N ALA A 369 32.70 -15.68 9.76
CA ALA A 369 33.04 -15.24 11.11
C ALA A 369 33.51 -16.40 12.00
#